data_AF-A0A2G9SGU8-F1
#
_entry.id   AF-A0A2G9SGU8-F1
#
_cell.length_a   1.000
_cell.length_b   1.000
_cell.length_c   1.000
_cell.angle_alpha   90.00
_cell.angle_beta   90.00
_cell.angle_gamma   90.00
#
_symmetry.space_group_name_H-M   'P 1'
#
loop_
_entity.id
_entity.type
_entity.pdbx_description
1 polymer ?
#
loop_
_entity_poly.entity_id
_entity_poly.type
_entity_poly.pdbx_seq_one_letter_code
_entity_poly.pdbx_strand_id
1 'polypeptide(L)'
;MIRNHVSWDIEKRLSFPVPFADMKPVIYLDTFLPRVTELALSAGDRQTKVAACELLHSMVTFMLGKASQIPDSNEGPPPMYRLYKRTFPVLLRLACDVDQVTRQLYEPLVMGLIHWFTNNKKFESNDTVALLEAILDGIVDPVDSTLRDFCGQCIREFLKWSIKQTTPQQQKRSPVNMQSLFKRLYSLALHPNAFKRLGASLAFNNIYKEFRWAVHCC
;
A
#
# COMPACT_ATOMS: atom_id res chain seq x y z
N MET A 1 16.43 11.23 13.27
CA MET A 1 16.22 10.92 14.71
C MET A 1 14.80 11.22 15.22
N ILE A 2 14.16 12.34 14.87
CA ILE A 2 12.81 12.68 15.41
C ILE A 2 11.66 11.80 14.88
N ARG A 3 11.78 11.26 13.65
CA ARG A 3 10.67 10.51 13.00
C ARG A 3 10.17 9.28 13.77
N ASN A 4 11.01 8.67 14.61
CA ASN A 4 10.66 7.44 15.34
C ASN A 4 9.92 7.72 16.67
N HIS A 5 9.88 8.97 17.13
CA HIS A 5 9.22 9.38 18.38
C HIS A 5 7.93 10.15 18.16
N VAL A 6 7.53 10.36 16.90
CA VAL A 6 6.28 11.04 16.53
C VAL A 6 5.19 10.01 16.26
N SER A 7 4.03 10.19 16.88
CA SER A 7 2.88 9.32 16.66
C SER A 7 2.49 9.23 15.18
N TRP A 8 2.00 8.07 14.77
CA TRP A 8 1.62 7.82 13.39
C TRP A 8 0.30 8.48 13.01
N ASP A 9 -0.60 8.59 13.98
CA ASP A 9 -1.79 9.42 13.92
C ASP A 9 -1.97 10.18 15.24
N ILE A 10 -2.81 11.20 15.22
CA ILE A 10 -3.22 12.00 16.37
C ILE A 10 -4.29 11.24 17.17
N GLU A 11 -5.16 10.51 16.48
CA GLU A 11 -6.23 9.70 17.08
C GLU A 11 -5.85 8.22 17.14
N LYS A 12 -6.25 7.52 18.20
CA LYS A 12 -6.09 6.07 18.31
C LYS A 12 -7.29 5.37 17.65
N ARG A 13 -7.08 4.74 16.50
CA ARG A 13 -8.18 4.22 15.66
C ARG A 13 -8.33 2.71 15.73
N LEU A 14 -7.27 1.99 16.09
CA LEU A 14 -7.23 0.54 16.15
C LEU A 14 -7.59 0.05 17.56
N SER A 15 -8.82 0.33 17.99
CA SER A 15 -9.37 -0.22 19.23
C SER A 15 -9.73 -1.70 19.07
N PHE A 16 -9.11 -2.54 19.88
CA PHE A 16 -9.29 -3.98 19.91
C PHE A 16 -9.82 -4.43 21.29
N PRO A 17 -11.12 -4.76 21.41
CA PRO A 17 -11.68 -5.30 22.64
C PRO A 17 -11.28 -6.77 22.80
N VAL A 18 -10.40 -7.06 23.76
CA VAL A 18 -9.88 -8.41 24.00
C VAL A 18 -10.97 -9.26 24.65
N PRO A 19 -11.36 -10.41 24.08
CA PRO A 19 -12.45 -11.22 24.63
C PRO A 19 -11.95 -12.14 25.76
N PHE A 20 -11.90 -11.66 27.00
CA PHE A 20 -11.78 -12.53 28.17
C PHE A 20 -13.15 -13.09 28.58
N ALA A 21 -13.16 -14.11 29.44
CA ALA A 21 -14.38 -14.76 29.91
C ALA A 21 -15.36 -13.77 30.57
N ASP A 22 -14.83 -12.90 31.44
CA ASP A 22 -15.66 -12.03 32.29
C ASP A 22 -15.54 -10.53 31.94
N MET A 23 -14.60 -10.15 31.06
CA MET A 23 -14.38 -8.75 30.69
C MET A 23 -13.85 -8.55 29.27
N LYS A 24 -14.05 -7.35 28.73
CA LYS A 24 -13.57 -6.96 27.39
C LYS A 24 -12.72 -5.68 27.43
N PRO A 25 -11.51 -5.73 28.00
CA PRO A 25 -10.63 -4.56 28.02
C PRO A 25 -10.23 -4.17 26.60
N VAL A 26 -10.18 -2.86 26.35
CA VAL A 26 -9.83 -2.32 25.03
C VAL A 26 -8.35 -2.00 24.97
N ILE A 27 -7.65 -2.63 24.03
CA ILE A 27 -6.25 -2.33 23.70
C ILE A 27 -6.22 -1.51 22.42
N TYR A 28 -5.39 -0.46 22.39
CA TYR A 28 -5.17 0.34 21.18
C TYR A 28 -3.93 -0.17 20.46
N LEU A 29 -4.12 -0.81 19.31
CA LEU A 29 -3.03 -1.43 18.56
C LEU A 29 -2.12 -0.40 17.87
N ASP A 30 -2.59 0.83 17.67
CA ASP A 30 -1.85 1.91 17.02
C ASP A 30 -0.49 2.18 17.69
N THR A 31 -0.41 2.00 19.00
CA THR A 31 0.80 2.26 19.79
C THR A 31 1.94 1.29 19.49
N PHE A 32 1.62 0.09 19.01
CA PHE A 32 2.62 -0.94 18.72
C PHE A 32 3.17 -0.86 17.29
N LEU A 33 2.40 -0.28 16.36
CA LEU A 33 2.75 -0.22 14.94
C LEU A 33 4.18 0.27 14.65
N PRO A 34 4.69 1.36 15.24
CA PRO A 34 6.03 1.86 14.93
C PRO A 34 7.13 0.86 15.31
N ARG A 35 6.98 0.20 16.47
CA ARG A 35 7.99 -0.76 16.95
C ARG A 35 7.89 -2.11 16.23
N VAL A 36 6.67 -2.58 15.95
CA VAL A 36 6.48 -3.85 15.22
C VAL A 36 7.00 -3.72 13.79
N THR A 37 6.74 -2.61 13.11
CA THR A 37 7.26 -2.37 11.75
C THR A 37 8.77 -2.26 11.71
N GLU A 38 9.38 -1.61 12.71
CA GLU A 38 10.84 -1.59 12.84
C GLU A 38 11.41 -3.00 13.05
N LEU A 39 10.87 -3.77 14.00
CA LEU A 39 11.31 -5.14 14.26
C LEU A 39 11.15 -6.05 13.03
N ALA A 40 10.04 -5.92 12.29
CA ALA A 40 9.82 -6.69 11.08
C ALA A 40 10.87 -6.40 9.98
N LEU A 41 11.38 -5.16 9.90
CA LEU A 41 12.37 -4.77 8.90
C LEU A 41 13.83 -5.06 9.33
N SER A 42 14.17 -4.84 10.61
CA SER A 42 15.56 -4.74 11.05
C SER A 42 15.97 -5.73 12.14
N ALA A 43 15.07 -6.59 12.65
CA ALA A 43 15.44 -7.55 13.68
C ALA A 43 16.54 -8.51 13.16
N GLY A 44 17.65 -8.58 13.91
CA GLY A 44 18.76 -9.47 13.59
C GLY A 44 18.49 -10.94 13.93
N ASP A 45 17.57 -11.20 14.87
CA ASP A 45 17.09 -12.54 15.19
C ASP A 45 15.89 -12.92 14.31
N ARG A 46 16.01 -14.07 13.62
CA ARG A 46 14.98 -14.57 12.70
C ARG A 46 13.66 -14.84 13.42
N GLN A 47 13.69 -15.39 14.63
CA GLN A 47 12.48 -15.72 15.38
C GLN A 47 11.68 -14.45 15.69
N THR A 48 12.36 -13.42 16.19
CA THR A 48 11.76 -12.11 16.46
C THR A 48 11.23 -11.46 15.17
N LYS A 49 11.98 -11.54 14.06
CA LYS A 49 11.55 -11.00 12.76
C LYS A 49 10.25 -11.64 12.28
N VAL A 50 10.17 -12.97 12.30
CA VAL A 50 8.97 -13.72 11.87
C VAL A 50 7.77 -13.39 12.76
N ALA A 51 7.95 -13.38 14.09
CA ALA A 51 6.87 -13.01 15.01
C ALA A 51 6.36 -11.57 14.78
N ALA A 52 7.27 -10.62 14.51
CA ALA A 52 6.89 -9.25 14.16
C ALA A 52 6.16 -9.17 12.82
N CYS A 53 6.56 -9.97 11.82
CA CYS A 53 5.89 -10.08 10.53
C CYS A 53 4.46 -10.62 10.67
N GLU A 54 4.29 -11.71 11.41
CA GLU A 54 2.95 -12.30 11.65
C GLU A 54 2.04 -11.31 12.38
N LEU A 55 2.55 -10.67 13.43
CA LEU A 55 1.80 -9.65 14.18
C LEU A 55 1.40 -8.47 13.28
N LEU A 56 2.35 -7.93 12.50
CA LEU A 56 2.07 -6.81 11.60
C LEU A 56 1.06 -7.20 10.51
N HIS A 57 1.18 -8.41 9.94
CA HIS A 57 0.22 -8.92 8.98
C HIS A 57 -1.20 -8.93 9.59
N SER A 58 -1.38 -9.51 10.78
CA SER A 58 -2.67 -9.50 11.48
C SER A 58 -3.18 -8.09 11.79
N MET A 59 -2.30 -7.17 12.22
CA MET A 59 -2.67 -5.77 12.46
C MET A 59 -3.15 -5.07 11.20
N VAL A 60 -2.53 -5.34 10.04
CA VAL A 60 -2.94 -4.77 8.75
C VAL A 60 -4.30 -5.32 8.32
N THR A 61 -4.51 -6.63 8.44
CA THR A 61 -5.82 -7.24 8.16
C THR A 61 -6.91 -6.65 9.07
N PHE A 62 -6.62 -6.47 10.36
CA PHE A 62 -7.52 -5.84 11.32
C PHE A 62 -7.81 -4.38 10.94
N MET A 63 -6.78 -3.61 10.56
CA MET A 63 -6.92 -2.22 10.12
C MET A 63 -7.86 -2.09 8.90
N LEU A 64 -7.73 -2.98 7.90
CA LEU A 64 -8.65 -3.02 6.75
C LEU A 64 -10.10 -3.33 7.18
N GLY A 65 -10.27 -4.33 8.07
CA GLY A 65 -11.57 -4.70 8.62
C GLY A 65 -12.21 -3.53 9.37
N LYS A 66 -11.46 -2.85 10.24
CA LYS A 66 -11.93 -1.67 10.98
C LYS A 66 -12.26 -0.51 10.05
N ALA A 67 -11.43 -0.24 9.03
CA ALA A 67 -11.69 0.81 8.05
C ALA A 67 -13.02 0.62 7.31
N SER A 68 -13.43 -0.64 7.07
CA SER A 68 -14.71 -0.97 6.43
C SER A 68 -15.93 -0.74 7.33
N GLN A 69 -15.74 -0.67 8.65
CA GLN A 69 -16.80 -0.51 9.65
C GLN A 69 -17.01 0.95 10.06
N ILE A 70 -16.00 1.81 9.87
CA ILE A 70 -16.09 3.23 10.26
C ILE A 70 -16.85 3.98 9.15
N PRO A 71 -17.92 4.72 9.48
CA PRO A 71 -18.59 5.59 8.52
C PRO A 71 -17.61 6.68 8.05
N ASP A 72 -17.58 6.97 6.76
CA ASP A 72 -16.79 8.11 6.27
C ASP A 72 -17.39 9.41 6.82
N SER A 73 -16.57 10.23 7.47
CA SER A 73 -16.94 11.62 7.73
C SER A 73 -16.84 12.40 6.42
N ASN A 74 -17.87 13.18 6.08
CA ASN A 74 -17.85 14.04 4.88
C ASN A 74 -16.78 15.15 4.96
N GLU A 75 -16.19 15.37 6.13
CA GLU A 75 -15.15 16.35 6.37
C GLU A 75 -13.85 15.65 6.78
N GLY A 76 -12.81 15.81 5.95
CA GLY A 76 -11.45 15.36 6.24
C GLY A 76 -10.98 14.12 5.45
N PRO A 77 -9.68 13.78 5.56
CA PRO A 77 -9.14 12.56 4.97
C PRO A 77 -9.78 11.32 5.63
N PRO A 78 -9.87 10.18 4.90
CA PRO A 78 -10.38 8.93 5.43
C PRO A 78 -9.70 8.58 6.75
N PRO A 79 -10.42 7.92 7.65
CA PRO A 79 -9.94 7.72 9.01
C PRO A 79 -8.59 6.99 9.03
N MET A 80 -8.35 6.00 8.16
CA MET A 80 -7.09 5.25 8.22
C MET A 80 -5.97 5.81 7.34
N TYR A 81 -6.18 6.91 6.61
CA TYR A 81 -5.24 7.44 5.62
C TYR A 81 -3.82 7.67 6.18
N ARG A 82 -3.73 8.29 7.37
CA ARG A 82 -2.43 8.62 8.00
C ARG A 82 -1.65 7.37 8.41
N LEU A 83 -2.36 6.35 8.88
CA LEU A 83 -1.75 5.05 9.20
C LEU A 83 -1.27 4.36 7.92
N TYR A 84 -2.13 4.28 6.90
CA TYR A 84 -1.78 3.69 5.61
C TYR A 84 -0.55 4.33 4.96
N LYS A 85 -0.45 5.67 5.00
CA LYS A 85 0.69 6.40 4.44
C LYS A 85 2.04 5.99 5.03
N ARG A 86 2.07 5.54 6.29
CA ARG A 86 3.28 5.05 6.96
C ARG A 86 3.44 3.53 6.85
N THR A 87 2.34 2.79 6.82
CA THR A 87 2.35 1.31 6.76
C THR A 87 2.68 0.78 5.38
N PHE A 88 2.14 1.36 4.29
CA PHE A 88 2.34 0.81 2.93
C PHE A 88 3.80 0.73 2.48
N PRO A 89 4.67 1.75 2.72
CA PRO A 89 6.09 1.63 2.37
C PRO A 89 6.79 0.46 3.09
N VAL A 90 6.37 0.14 4.32
CA VAL A 90 6.90 -1.00 5.08
C VAL A 90 6.45 -2.31 4.43
N LEU A 91 5.17 -2.43 4.04
CA LEU A 91 4.66 -3.63 3.37
C LEU A 91 5.37 -3.93 2.06
N LEU A 92 5.66 -2.89 1.26
CA LEU A 92 6.38 -3.05 -0.01
C LEU A 92 7.80 -3.58 0.23
N ARG A 93 8.51 -3.08 1.23
CA ARG A 93 9.85 -3.57 1.60
C ARG A 93 9.83 -5.00 2.12
N LEU A 94 8.85 -5.37 2.94
CA LEU A 94 8.71 -6.73 3.45
C LEU A 94 8.34 -7.72 2.33
N ALA A 95 7.55 -7.29 1.35
CA ALA A 95 7.18 -8.11 0.21
C ALA A 95 8.36 -8.41 -0.74
N CYS A 96 9.45 -7.65 -0.68
CA CYS A 96 10.69 -7.93 -1.42
C CYS A 96 11.87 -8.26 -0.50
N ASP A 97 11.60 -8.68 0.75
CA ASP A 97 12.64 -9.00 1.73
C ASP A 97 13.50 -10.21 1.29
N VAL A 98 14.74 -10.24 1.77
CA VAL A 98 15.67 -11.36 1.55
C VAL A 98 15.18 -12.64 2.21
N ASP A 99 14.41 -12.54 3.29
CA ASP A 99 13.80 -13.68 3.94
C ASP A 99 12.59 -14.21 3.16
N GLN A 100 12.67 -15.50 2.81
CA GLN A 100 11.62 -16.15 2.01
C GLN A 100 10.27 -16.24 2.74
N VAL A 101 10.26 -16.44 4.06
CA VAL A 101 9.00 -16.55 4.82
C VAL A 101 8.32 -15.18 4.87
N THR A 102 9.07 -14.12 5.13
CA THR A 102 8.56 -12.74 5.05
C THR A 102 7.99 -12.44 3.67
N ARG A 103 8.73 -12.75 2.58
CA ARG A 103 8.24 -12.54 1.22
C ARG A 103 6.94 -13.30 0.92
N GLN A 104 6.90 -14.59 1.26
CA GLN A 104 5.72 -15.44 1.03
C GLN A 104 4.47 -14.95 1.77
N LEU A 105 4.64 -14.23 2.88
CA LEU A 105 3.54 -13.64 3.64
C LEU A 105 3.09 -12.30 3.02
N TYR A 106 4.04 -11.42 2.66
CA TYR A 106 3.72 -10.04 2.28
C TYR A 106 3.48 -9.82 0.79
N GLU A 107 4.11 -10.59 -0.09
CA GLU A 107 3.85 -10.53 -1.53
C GLU A 107 2.35 -10.75 -1.86
N PRO A 108 1.70 -11.85 -1.41
CA PRO A 108 0.27 -12.03 -1.65
C PRO A 108 -0.59 -11.00 -0.92
N LEU A 109 -0.17 -10.52 0.27
CA LEU A 109 -0.89 -9.47 0.99
C LEU A 109 -0.92 -8.18 0.16
N VAL A 110 0.22 -7.72 -0.34
CA VAL A 110 0.32 -6.49 -1.15
C VAL A 110 -0.51 -6.61 -2.43
N MET A 111 -0.44 -7.75 -3.13
CA MET A 111 -1.27 -7.98 -4.32
C MET A 111 -2.76 -7.97 -3.97
N GLY A 112 -3.14 -8.62 -2.87
CA GLY A 112 -4.52 -8.60 -2.35
C GLY A 112 -5.00 -7.19 -1.99
N LEU A 113 -4.14 -6.38 -1.37
CA LEU A 113 -4.42 -4.97 -1.07
C LEU A 113 -4.67 -4.17 -2.36
N ILE A 114 -3.82 -4.34 -3.37
CA ILE A 114 -4.00 -3.70 -4.68
C ILE A 114 -5.37 -4.07 -5.25
N HIS A 115 -5.70 -5.36 -5.31
CA HIS A 115 -6.99 -5.82 -5.85
C HIS A 115 -8.18 -5.24 -5.07
N TRP A 116 -8.08 -5.16 -3.75
CA TRP A 116 -9.12 -4.61 -2.88
C TRP A 116 -9.31 -3.11 -3.09
N PHE A 117 -8.22 -2.33 -3.08
CA PHE A 117 -8.28 -0.88 -3.22
C PHE A 117 -8.63 -0.40 -4.63
N THR A 118 -8.41 -1.23 -5.66
CA THR A 118 -8.90 -0.95 -7.02
C THR A 118 -10.38 -1.34 -7.21
N ASN A 119 -10.90 -2.30 -6.43
CA ASN A 119 -12.29 -2.75 -6.52
C ASN A 119 -13.26 -1.85 -5.78
N ASN A 120 -12.78 -1.29 -4.66
CA ASN A 120 -13.65 -0.66 -3.70
C ASN A 120 -14.43 0.48 -4.37
N LYS A 121 -15.75 0.51 -4.14
CA LYS A 121 -16.73 1.41 -4.79
C LYS A 121 -16.38 2.90 -4.62
N LYS A 122 -15.42 3.20 -3.75
CA LYS A 122 -14.77 4.50 -3.56
C LYS A 122 -13.63 4.68 -4.57
N PHE A 123 -13.95 4.67 -5.87
CA PHE A 123 -13.08 5.26 -6.87
C PHE A 123 -12.77 6.68 -6.38
N GLU A 124 -11.48 7.06 -6.27
CA GLU A 124 -10.99 8.31 -5.64
C GLU A 124 -10.77 8.31 -4.10
N SER A 125 -10.83 7.17 -3.41
CA SER A 125 -10.46 7.19 -1.99
C SER A 125 -9.01 7.64 -1.79
N ASN A 126 -8.77 8.55 -0.83
CA ASN A 126 -7.40 8.96 -0.48
C ASN A 126 -6.53 7.77 -0.04
N ASP A 127 -7.13 6.65 0.38
CA ASP A 127 -6.43 5.42 0.72
C ASP A 127 -5.84 4.72 -0.52
N THR A 128 -6.59 4.66 -1.63
CA THR A 128 -6.08 4.17 -2.93
C THR A 128 -4.95 5.07 -3.43
N VAL A 129 -5.08 6.39 -3.23
CA VAL A 129 -4.02 7.36 -3.56
C VAL A 129 -2.78 7.13 -2.70
N ALA A 130 -2.94 6.89 -1.39
CA ALA A 130 -1.82 6.59 -0.50
C ALA A 130 -1.06 5.33 -0.92
N LEU A 131 -1.79 4.28 -1.34
CA LEU A 131 -1.18 3.05 -1.85
C LEU A 131 -0.39 3.32 -3.14
N LEU A 132 -0.98 4.05 -4.09
CA LEU A 132 -0.33 4.39 -5.35
C LEU A 132 0.92 5.26 -5.11
N GLU A 133 0.85 6.23 -4.19
CA GLU A 133 2.00 7.05 -3.79
C GLU A 133 3.11 6.21 -3.19
N ALA A 134 2.80 5.28 -2.29
CA ALA A 134 3.80 4.39 -1.72
C ALA A 134 4.50 3.52 -2.79
N ILE A 135 3.76 3.01 -3.77
CA ILE A 135 4.32 2.22 -4.88
C ILE A 135 5.22 3.10 -5.77
N LEU A 136 4.78 4.33 -6.10
CA LEU A 136 5.54 5.26 -6.92
C LEU A 136 6.78 5.81 -6.20
N ASP A 137 6.73 5.99 -4.89
CA ASP A 137 7.90 6.35 -4.09
C ASP A 137 8.90 5.19 -4.02
N GLY A 138 8.42 3.94 -3.98
CA GLY A 138 9.26 2.75 -4.01
C GLY A 138 9.96 2.51 -5.35
N ILE A 139 9.29 2.76 -6.49
CA ILE A 139 9.91 2.55 -7.82
C ILE A 139 11.02 3.55 -8.15
N VAL A 140 11.07 4.68 -7.45
CA VAL A 140 12.11 5.71 -7.61
C VAL A 140 13.20 5.62 -6.53
N ASP A 141 13.25 4.53 -5.77
CA ASP A 141 14.23 4.36 -4.71
C ASP A 141 15.67 4.42 -5.27
N PRO A 142 16.58 5.19 -4.64
CA PRO A 142 17.94 5.36 -5.14
C PRO A 142 18.85 4.15 -4.91
N VAL A 143 18.52 3.26 -3.96
CA VAL A 143 19.42 2.21 -3.47
C VAL A 143 18.83 0.83 -3.71
N ASP A 144 17.57 0.61 -3.36
CA ASP A 144 16.95 -0.71 -3.33
C ASP A 144 16.41 -1.11 -4.72
N SER A 145 17.20 -1.86 -5.48
CA SER A 145 16.77 -2.37 -6.79
C SER A 145 15.64 -3.40 -6.68
N THR A 146 15.65 -4.23 -5.64
CA THR A 146 14.64 -5.27 -5.41
C THR A 146 13.27 -4.66 -5.15
N LEU A 147 13.22 -3.57 -4.37
CA LEU A 147 12.00 -2.79 -4.15
C LEU A 147 11.50 -2.16 -5.46
N ARG A 148 12.40 -1.59 -6.27
CA ARG A 148 12.01 -1.00 -7.57
C ARG A 148 11.37 -2.01 -8.50
N ASP A 149 11.97 -3.19 -8.62
CA ASP A 149 11.45 -4.26 -9.47
C ASP A 149 10.09 -4.75 -8.98
N PHE A 150 9.94 -4.94 -7.66
CA PHE A 150 8.66 -5.33 -7.05
C PHE A 150 7.58 -4.26 -7.25
N CYS A 151 7.89 -2.98 -7.03
CA CYS A 151 6.98 -1.88 -7.29
C CYS A 151 6.55 -1.82 -8.76
N GLY A 152 7.44 -2.14 -9.71
CA GLY A 152 7.07 -2.29 -11.13
C GLY A 152 5.97 -3.34 -11.35
N GLN A 153 6.06 -4.47 -10.67
CA GLN A 153 5.02 -5.51 -10.70
C GLN A 153 3.72 -5.02 -10.04
N CYS A 154 3.81 -4.30 -8.91
CA CYS A 154 2.66 -3.69 -8.25
C CYS A 154 1.92 -2.69 -9.17
N ILE A 155 2.65 -1.85 -9.93
CA ILE A 155 2.04 -0.91 -10.88
C ILE A 155 1.30 -1.67 -11.99
N ARG A 156 1.90 -2.75 -12.52
CA ARG A 156 1.25 -3.62 -13.51
C ARG A 156 -0.05 -4.20 -12.98
N GLU A 157 -0.02 -4.76 -11.77
CA GLU A 157 -1.19 -5.38 -11.18
C GLU A 157 -2.27 -4.33 -10.85
N PHE A 158 -1.87 -3.15 -10.37
CA PHE A 158 -2.77 -2.00 -10.14
C PHE A 158 -3.49 -1.57 -11.42
N LEU A 159 -2.77 -1.44 -12.54
CA LEU A 159 -3.36 -1.06 -13.83
C LEU A 159 -4.31 -2.15 -14.34
N LYS A 160 -3.86 -3.40 -14.35
CA LYS A 160 -4.64 -4.55 -14.81
C LYS A 160 -5.96 -4.68 -14.05
N TRP A 161 -5.94 -4.57 -12.73
CA TRP A 161 -7.16 -4.65 -11.92
C TRP A 161 -8.04 -3.41 -12.00
N SER A 162 -7.44 -2.22 -12.13
CA SER A 162 -8.20 -0.99 -12.42
C SER A 162 -9.00 -1.13 -13.72
N ILE A 163 -8.44 -1.74 -14.77
CA ILE A 163 -9.15 -2.01 -16.02
C ILE A 163 -10.24 -3.06 -15.80
N LYS A 164 -9.90 -4.21 -15.19
CA LYS A 164 -10.84 -5.33 -15.01
C LYS A 164 -12.06 -4.98 -14.15
N GLN A 165 -11.91 -4.10 -13.17
CA GLN A 165 -12.97 -3.75 -12.22
C GLN A 165 -13.79 -2.52 -12.64
N THR A 166 -13.36 -1.80 -13.67
CA THR A 166 -14.12 -0.67 -14.21
C THR A 166 -15.06 -1.16 -15.31
N THR A 167 -16.36 -0.82 -15.23
CA THR A 167 -17.28 -1.14 -16.33
C THR A 167 -17.01 -0.26 -17.56
N PRO A 168 -17.32 -0.70 -18.80
CA PRO A 168 -17.09 0.09 -20.01
C PRO A 168 -17.77 1.47 -20.00
N GLN A 169 -18.93 1.58 -19.34
CA GLN A 169 -19.65 2.85 -19.18
C GLN A 169 -18.96 3.80 -18.19
N GLN A 170 -18.42 3.26 -17.09
CA GLN A 170 -17.62 4.03 -16.13
C GLN A 170 -16.26 4.42 -16.72
N GLN A 171 -15.64 3.56 -17.53
CA GLN A 171 -14.37 3.83 -18.18
C GLN A 171 -14.44 4.97 -19.20
N LYS A 172 -15.59 5.10 -19.90
CA LYS A 172 -15.86 6.24 -20.79
C LYS A 172 -16.17 7.54 -20.04
N ARG A 173 -16.72 7.47 -18.83
CA ARG A 173 -17.06 8.64 -18.01
C ARG A 173 -15.91 9.11 -17.12
N SER A 174 -15.09 8.20 -16.59
CA SER A 174 -14.09 8.53 -15.56
C SER A 174 -13.01 7.44 -15.40
N PRO A 175 -12.00 7.34 -16.30
CA PRO A 175 -10.86 6.44 -16.12
C PRO A 175 -9.84 7.02 -15.12
N VAL A 176 -10.29 7.44 -13.93
CA VAL A 176 -9.52 8.29 -12.99
C VAL A 176 -8.25 7.61 -12.50
N ASN A 177 -8.31 6.33 -12.15
CA ASN A 177 -7.13 5.61 -11.65
C ASN A 177 -6.03 5.54 -12.71
N MET A 178 -6.41 5.26 -13.96
CA MET A 178 -5.48 5.23 -15.09
C MET A 178 -4.94 6.62 -15.40
N GLN A 179 -5.81 7.63 -15.50
CA GLN A 179 -5.38 9.00 -15.76
C GLN A 179 -4.47 9.54 -14.65
N SER A 180 -4.79 9.26 -13.39
CA SER A 180 -3.99 9.64 -12.22
C SER A 180 -2.62 8.97 -12.25
N LEU A 181 -2.58 7.66 -12.54
CA LEU A 181 -1.33 6.92 -12.74
C LEU A 181 -0.49 7.56 -13.85
N PHE A 182 -1.04 7.76 -15.06
CA PHE A 182 -0.29 8.31 -16.19
C PHE A 182 0.16 9.75 -15.94
N LYS A 183 -0.67 10.62 -15.34
CA LYS A 183 -0.26 11.98 -14.95
C LYS A 183 0.94 11.96 -14.01
N ARG A 184 0.93 11.07 -13.01
CA ARG A 184 2.05 10.91 -12.07
C ARG A 184 3.29 10.35 -12.77
N LEU A 185 3.15 9.36 -13.65
CA LEU A 185 4.25 8.81 -14.44
C LEU A 185 4.88 9.85 -15.38
N TYR A 186 4.07 10.68 -16.06
CA TYR A 186 4.58 11.77 -16.90
C TYR A 186 5.35 12.80 -16.06
N SER A 187 4.86 13.14 -14.88
CA SER A 187 5.57 14.02 -13.94
C SER A 187 6.93 13.43 -13.53
N LEU A 188 7.01 12.13 -13.26
CA LEU A 188 8.26 11.44 -12.95
C LEU A 188 9.22 11.39 -14.15
N ALA A 189 8.70 11.14 -15.36
CA ALA A 189 9.49 11.03 -16.59
C ALA A 189 10.16 12.36 -16.98
N LEU A 190 9.50 13.50 -16.71
CA LEU A 190 10.02 14.84 -17.01
C LEU A 190 10.88 15.41 -15.87
N HIS A 191 11.08 14.66 -14.78
CA HIS A 191 11.76 15.17 -13.60
C HIS A 191 13.30 15.23 -13.82
N PRO A 192 14.01 16.26 -13.29
CA PRO A 192 15.48 16.38 -13.43
C PRO A 192 16.28 15.29 -12.68
N ASN A 193 15.67 14.66 -11.68
CA ASN A 193 16.24 13.53 -10.94
C ASN A 193 16.29 12.25 -11.80
N ALA A 194 17.47 11.63 -11.91
CA ALA A 194 17.71 10.41 -12.68
C ALA A 194 16.87 9.21 -12.23
N PHE A 195 16.73 8.98 -10.91
CA PHE A 195 15.96 7.86 -10.36
C PHE A 195 14.46 7.99 -10.62
N LYS A 196 13.93 9.22 -10.67
CA LYS A 196 12.53 9.45 -11.04
C LYS A 196 12.26 9.14 -12.51
N ARG A 197 13.17 9.54 -13.41
CA ARG A 197 13.07 9.18 -14.84
C ARG A 197 13.21 7.67 -15.07
N LEU A 198 14.17 7.05 -14.37
CA LEU A 198 14.37 5.60 -14.40
C LEU A 198 13.14 4.85 -13.87
N GLY A 199 12.58 5.28 -12.74
CA GLY A 199 11.37 4.67 -12.20
C GLY A 199 10.16 4.81 -13.14
N ALA A 200 10.03 5.95 -13.82
CA ALA A 200 8.99 6.14 -14.83
C ALA A 200 9.15 5.21 -16.04
N SER A 201 10.38 5.05 -16.57
CA SER A 201 10.63 4.13 -17.68
C SER A 201 10.45 2.67 -17.26
N LEU A 202 10.88 2.30 -16.04
CA LEU A 202 10.67 0.97 -15.47
C LEU A 202 9.17 0.66 -15.27
N ALA A 203 8.40 1.62 -14.79
CA ALA A 203 6.95 1.50 -14.69
C ALA A 203 6.33 1.23 -16.07
N PHE A 204 6.70 2.03 -17.08
CA PHE A 204 6.20 1.88 -18.43
C PHE A 204 6.52 0.49 -19.03
N ASN A 205 7.75 0.02 -18.82
CA ASN A 205 8.20 -1.31 -19.25
C ASN A 205 7.44 -2.46 -18.57
N ASN A 206 6.84 -2.24 -17.40
CA ASN A 206 6.00 -3.24 -16.75
C ASN A 206 4.55 -3.22 -17.26
N ILE A 207 4.04 -2.05 -17.67
CA ILE A 207 2.63 -1.86 -18.04
C ILE A 207 2.33 -1.91 -19.54
N TYR A 208 3.33 -1.77 -20.42
CA TYR A 208 3.10 -1.60 -21.86
C TYR A 208 2.25 -2.73 -22.49
N LYS A 209 2.39 -3.97 -22.00
CA LYS A 209 1.57 -5.10 -22.46
C LYS A 209 0.10 -4.84 -22.10
N GLU A 210 -0.19 -4.63 -20.82
CA GLU A 210 -1.55 -4.39 -20.30
C GLU A 210 -2.20 -3.16 -20.96
N PHE A 211 -1.43 -2.10 -21.16
CA PHE A 211 -1.90 -0.88 -21.82
C PHE A 211 -2.30 -1.12 -23.27
N ARG A 212 -1.51 -1.89 -24.03
CA ARG A 212 -1.83 -2.24 -25.43
C ARG A 212 -3.14 -3.01 -25.52
N TRP A 213 -3.38 -3.97 -24.63
CA TRP A 213 -4.64 -4.72 -24.59
C TRP A 213 -5.84 -3.81 -24.28
N ALA A 214 -5.68 -2.87 -23.34
CA ALA A 214 -6.75 -1.94 -22.98
C ALA A 214 -7.19 -1.02 -24.13
N VAL A 215 -6.25 -0.54 -24.94
CA VAL A 215 -6.53 0.34 -26.10
C VAL A 215 -7.26 -0.40 -27.22
N HIS A 216 -7.03 -1.71 -27.38
CA HIS A 216 -7.72 -2.50 -28.40
C HIS A 216 -9.13 -2.95 -28.01
N CYS A 217 -9.46 -2.96 -26.71
CA CYS A 217 -10.77 -3.39 -26.20
C CYS A 217 -11.75 -2.24 -25.91
N CYS A 218 -11.31 -0.98 -25.95
CA CYS A 218 -12.14 0.22 -25.78
C CYS A 218 -12.54 0.83 -27.12
#